data_AF-A0A1V6BRX9-F1
#
_entry.id   AF-A0A1V6BRX9-F1
#
_cell.length_a   1.000
_cell.length_b   1.000
_cell.length_c   1.000
_cell.angle_alpha   90.00
_cell.angle_beta   90.00
_cell.angle_gamma   90.00
#
_symmetry.space_group_name_H-M   'P 1'
#
loop_
_entity.id
_entity.type
_entity.pdbx_description
1 polymer ?
#
loop_
_entity_poly.entity_id
_entity_poly.type
_entity_poly.pdbx_seq_one_letter_code
_entity_poly.pdbx_strand_id
1 'polypeptide(L)'
;MILYTNDDNIDNRIIKRAAEALKDGALVAYPTDSCWGIGCSTTSKIAIEKLRKLKKDFRNYTPTLICSEISQITLVAELNNRNFKFIKKYVPGPYVFILPALDSVEKTINQKRVEVGIRIPSTNIPRKIVDELGRPIFSVSASRKMADKSLWDDAYAEENLFVSGWELEDIPEIEFIIDTGEELPKRLTTVINLAGEEIEIKRQGIGAL
;
A
#
# COMPACT_ATOMS: atom_id res chain seq x y z
N MET A 1 -7.29 -18.01 -3.09
CA MET A 1 -7.28 -18.63 -1.73
C MET A 1 -7.33 -17.53 -0.70
N ILE A 2 -8.29 -17.61 0.23
CA ILE A 2 -8.48 -16.62 1.29
C ILE A 2 -7.99 -17.20 2.63
N LEU A 3 -7.26 -16.38 3.39
CA LEU A 3 -6.78 -16.68 4.73
C LEU A 3 -7.52 -15.78 5.72
N TYR A 4 -8.49 -16.34 6.42
CA TYR A 4 -9.28 -15.59 7.40
C TYR A 4 -8.51 -15.40 8.73
N THR A 5 -8.57 -14.19 9.28
CA THR A 5 -7.96 -13.83 10.57
C THR A 5 -8.73 -12.71 11.25
N ASN A 6 -8.45 -12.43 12.52
CA ASN A 6 -8.93 -11.22 13.20
C ASN A 6 -7.78 -10.19 13.27
N ASP A 7 -8.03 -8.89 13.04
CA ASP A 7 -6.97 -7.85 13.04
C ASP A 7 -6.38 -7.58 14.43
N ASP A 8 -7.17 -7.74 15.50
CA ASP A 8 -6.72 -7.57 16.88
C ASP A 8 -6.01 -8.82 17.42
N ASN A 9 -6.34 -9.99 16.89
CA ASN A 9 -5.75 -11.28 17.29
C ASN A 9 -5.32 -12.11 16.07
N ILE A 10 -4.31 -11.60 15.37
CA ILE A 10 -3.81 -12.21 14.13
C ILE A 10 -3.01 -13.49 14.42
N ASP A 11 -3.33 -14.58 13.71
CA ASP A 11 -2.49 -15.79 13.73
C ASP A 11 -1.13 -15.49 13.06
N ASN A 12 -0.05 -15.60 13.85
CA ASN A 12 1.32 -15.38 13.37
C ASN A 12 1.70 -16.27 12.18
N ARG A 13 1.08 -17.44 12.02
CA ARG A 13 1.31 -18.32 10.84
C ARG A 13 0.85 -17.67 9.54
N ILE A 14 -0.24 -16.90 9.58
CA ILE A 14 -0.75 -16.15 8.42
C ILE A 14 0.23 -15.04 8.05
N ILE A 15 0.73 -14.30 9.04
CA ILE A 15 1.73 -13.23 8.83
C ILE A 15 3.04 -13.79 8.25
N LYS A 16 3.56 -14.89 8.81
CA LYS A 16 4.75 -15.57 8.29
C LYS A 16 4.58 -16.01 6.86
N ARG A 17 3.45 -16.65 6.56
CA ARG A 17 3.12 -17.09 5.21
C ARG A 17 3.04 -15.91 4.23
N ALA A 18 2.46 -14.78 4.64
CA ALA A 18 2.45 -13.53 3.87
C ALA A 18 3.85 -12.98 3.59
N ALA A 19 4.70 -12.89 4.62
CA ALA A 19 6.06 -12.41 4.47
C ALA A 19 6.89 -13.34 3.56
N GLU A 20 6.77 -14.65 3.71
CA GLU A 20 7.41 -15.66 2.84
C GLU A 20 6.96 -15.52 1.39
N ALA A 21 5.64 -15.46 1.14
CA ALA A 21 5.11 -15.31 -0.21
C ALA A 21 5.60 -14.00 -0.88
N LEU A 22 5.59 -12.88 -0.15
CA LEU A 22 6.11 -11.61 -0.66
C LEU A 22 7.60 -11.70 -0.98
N LYS A 23 8.39 -12.37 -0.13
CA LYS A 23 9.82 -12.61 -0.34
C LYS A 23 10.07 -13.45 -1.60
N ASP A 24 9.22 -14.44 -1.85
CA ASP A 24 9.27 -15.32 -3.03
C ASP A 24 8.71 -14.66 -4.30
N GLY A 25 8.29 -13.40 -4.23
CA GLY A 25 7.86 -12.61 -5.37
C GLY A 25 6.38 -12.79 -5.75
N ALA A 26 5.57 -13.20 -4.78
CA ALA A 26 4.11 -13.20 -4.89
C ALA A 26 3.52 -11.80 -4.66
N LEU A 27 2.24 -11.66 -5.04
CA LEU A 27 1.39 -10.56 -4.64
C LEU A 27 0.42 -11.04 -3.55
N VAL A 28 0.27 -10.25 -2.50
CA VAL A 28 -0.65 -10.55 -1.39
C VAL A 28 -1.64 -9.41 -1.24
N ALA A 29 -2.93 -9.74 -1.13
CA ALA A 29 -3.97 -8.78 -0.79
C ALA A 29 -4.26 -8.78 0.70
N TYR A 30 -4.54 -7.60 1.25
CA TYR A 30 -4.83 -7.40 2.68
C TYR A 30 -5.76 -6.20 2.90
N PRO A 31 -6.53 -6.19 4.00
CA PRO A 31 -7.34 -5.05 4.36
C PRO A 31 -6.46 -3.90 4.88
N THR A 32 -6.97 -2.69 4.72
CA THR A 32 -6.44 -1.50 5.40
C THR A 32 -7.59 -0.70 5.98
N ASP A 33 -7.28 0.38 6.67
CA ASP A 33 -8.19 1.34 7.29
C ASP A 33 -8.91 2.24 6.29
N SER A 34 -8.76 1.99 4.99
CA SER A 34 -9.45 2.74 3.93
C SER A 34 -10.13 1.80 2.92
N CYS A 35 -9.35 0.90 2.32
CA CYS A 35 -9.78 -0.04 1.29
C CYS A 35 -8.79 -1.20 1.18
N TRP A 36 -9.10 -2.19 0.35
CA TRP A 36 -8.21 -3.31 0.09
C TRP A 36 -6.90 -2.85 -0.55
N GLY A 37 -5.77 -3.37 -0.06
CA GLY A 37 -4.44 -3.18 -0.64
C GLY A 37 -3.94 -4.46 -1.29
N ILE A 38 -3.14 -4.31 -2.35
CA ILE A 38 -2.33 -5.39 -2.92
C ILE A 38 -0.88 -4.96 -2.79
N GLY A 39 -0.05 -5.82 -2.20
CA GLY A 39 1.34 -5.53 -1.91
C GLY A 39 2.32 -6.51 -2.51
N CYS A 40 3.56 -6.05 -2.70
CA CYS A 40 4.69 -6.87 -3.14
C CYS A 40 6.00 -6.44 -2.47
N SER A 41 6.97 -7.36 -2.40
CA SER A 41 8.29 -7.05 -1.84
C SER A 41 9.04 -6.00 -2.67
N THR A 42 9.63 -5.03 -1.98
CA THR A 42 10.50 -4.00 -2.58
C THR A 42 11.76 -4.57 -3.21
N THR A 43 12.14 -5.81 -2.93
CA THR A 43 13.36 -6.41 -3.51
C THR A 43 13.10 -7.42 -4.63
N SER A 44 11.83 -7.72 -4.93
CA SER A 44 11.49 -8.64 -6.01
C SER A 44 11.12 -7.88 -7.28
N LYS A 45 12.06 -7.79 -8.23
CA LYS A 45 11.82 -7.15 -9.54
C LYS A 45 10.63 -7.77 -10.27
N ILE A 46 10.51 -9.10 -10.21
CA ILE A 46 9.39 -9.83 -10.80
C ILE A 46 8.06 -9.40 -10.17
N ALA A 47 7.99 -9.32 -8.83
CA ALA A 47 6.76 -8.92 -8.16
C ALA A 47 6.40 -7.45 -8.40
N ILE A 48 7.40 -6.57 -8.51
CA ILE A 48 7.20 -5.16 -8.90
C ILE A 48 6.63 -5.08 -10.32
N GLU A 49 7.13 -5.87 -11.27
CA GLU A 49 6.59 -5.93 -12.62
C GLU A 49 5.16 -6.46 -12.67
N LYS A 50 4.86 -7.50 -11.89
CA LYS A 50 3.48 -8.02 -11.70
C LYS A 50 2.54 -6.92 -11.20
N LEU A 51 2.92 -6.25 -10.11
CA LEU A 51 2.13 -5.16 -9.52
C LEU A 51 1.91 -3.99 -10.51
N ARG A 52 2.93 -3.64 -11.29
CA ARG A 52 2.84 -2.62 -12.35
C ARG A 52 1.91 -3.03 -13.48
N LYS A 53 1.92 -4.30 -13.89
CA LYS A 53 1.02 -4.81 -14.93
C LYS A 53 -0.44 -4.81 -14.47
N LEU A 54 -0.69 -5.09 -13.19
CA LEU A 54 -2.03 -4.98 -12.60
C LEU A 54 -2.51 -3.52 -12.57
N LYS A 55 -1.63 -2.56 -12.25
CA LYS A 55 -1.96 -1.13 -12.23
C LYS A 55 -1.63 -0.47 -13.57
N LYS A 56 -2.56 -0.49 -14.54
CA LYS A 56 -2.38 0.12 -15.89
C LYS A 56 -1.81 1.56 -15.87
N ASP A 57 -2.29 2.42 -14.96
CA ASP A 57 -1.83 3.82 -14.86
C ASP A 57 -0.69 4.04 -13.86
N PHE A 58 0.19 3.05 -13.70
CA PHE A 58 1.31 3.14 -12.75
C PHE A 58 2.18 4.39 -12.99
N ARG A 59 2.24 4.90 -14.23
CA ARG A 59 2.99 6.13 -14.56
C ARG A 59 2.41 7.41 -13.95
N ASN A 60 1.09 7.46 -13.73
CA ASN A 60 0.41 8.61 -13.14
C ASN A 60 0.17 8.43 -11.63
N TYR A 61 0.63 7.31 -11.07
CA TYR A 61 0.46 6.95 -9.68
C TYR A 61 1.80 7.07 -8.95
N THR A 62 1.82 7.80 -7.84
CA THR A 62 2.98 7.83 -6.96
C THR A 62 3.16 6.45 -6.32
N PRO A 63 4.25 5.72 -6.59
CA PRO A 63 4.49 4.41 -5.99
C PRO A 63 4.41 4.53 -4.47
N THR A 64 3.52 3.77 -3.84
CA THR A 64 3.26 3.89 -2.41
C THR A 64 3.86 2.72 -1.67
N LEU A 65 4.51 2.98 -0.54
CA LEU A 65 5.05 1.97 0.36
C LEU A 65 4.29 1.95 1.68
N ILE A 66 4.04 0.73 2.16
CA ILE A 66 3.53 0.48 3.51
C ILE A 66 4.73 0.33 4.44
N CYS A 67 4.75 1.12 5.50
CA CYS A 67 5.65 1.00 6.64
C CYS A 67 4.83 0.57 7.86
N SER A 68 5.46 -0.15 8.81
CA SER A 68 4.83 -0.46 10.09
C SER A 68 4.95 0.70 11.09
N GLU A 69 6.03 1.47 11.00
CA GLU A 69 6.32 2.60 11.87
C GLU A 69 7.15 3.69 11.18
N ILE A 70 7.27 4.87 11.81
CA ILE A 70 7.94 6.04 11.25
C ILE A 70 9.44 5.79 11.01
N SER A 71 10.08 4.99 11.87
CA SER A 71 11.51 4.65 11.75
C SER A 71 11.83 3.98 10.42
N GLN A 72 10.90 3.22 9.83
CA GLN A 72 11.10 2.53 8.57
C GLN A 72 11.04 3.45 7.35
N ILE A 73 10.49 4.66 7.49
CA ILE A 73 10.42 5.63 6.39
C ILE A 73 11.83 5.96 5.89
N THR A 74 12.81 6.08 6.79
CA THR A 74 14.19 6.40 6.44
C THR A 74 14.92 5.28 5.69
N LEU A 75 14.30 4.11 5.54
CA LEU A 75 14.82 3.03 4.69
C LEU A 75 14.50 3.25 3.21
N VAL A 76 13.52 4.11 2.90
CA VAL A 76 12.92 4.23 1.56
C VAL A 76 12.72 5.66 1.08
N ALA A 77 12.64 6.64 1.98
CA ALA A 77 12.42 8.04 1.65
C ALA A 77 13.24 9.00 2.54
N GLU A 78 13.47 10.20 2.04
CA GLU A 78 14.05 11.29 2.82
C GLU A 78 13.05 11.83 3.85
N LEU A 79 13.48 11.90 5.12
CA LEU A 79 12.64 12.35 6.22
C LEU A 79 13.34 13.43 7.04
N ASN A 80 13.01 14.69 6.76
CA ASN A 80 13.48 15.82 7.56
C ASN A 80 12.63 16.02 8.83
N ASN A 81 13.12 16.87 9.75
CA ASN A 81 12.45 17.13 11.04
C ASN A 81 11.04 17.72 10.91
N ARG A 82 10.78 18.52 9.88
CA ARG A 82 9.45 19.11 9.63
C ARG A 82 8.46 18.02 9.24
N ASN A 83 8.83 17.19 8.27
CA ASN A 83 7.99 16.11 7.75
C ASN A 83 7.77 15.05 8.83
N PHE A 84 8.80 14.70 9.62
CA PHE A 84 8.65 13.82 10.78
C PHE A 84 7.60 14.33 11.77
N LYS A 85 7.69 15.61 12.19
CA LYS A 85 6.73 16.22 13.13
C LYS A 85 5.31 16.25 12.58
N PHE A 86 5.16 16.44 11.27
CA PHE A 86 3.85 16.42 10.63
C PHE A 86 3.28 15.00 10.59
N ILE A 87 4.02 14.05 10.00
CA ILE A 87 3.61 12.64 9.87
C ILE A 87 3.23 12.05 11.22
N LYS A 88 4.02 12.29 12.27
CA LYS A 88 3.78 11.79 13.63
C LYS A 88 2.39 12.11 14.20
N LYS A 89 1.75 13.19 13.74
CA LYS A 89 0.40 13.57 14.21
C LYS A 89 -0.71 12.75 13.58
N TYR A 90 -0.45 12.14 12.42
CA TYR A 90 -1.46 11.53 11.55
C TYR A 90 -1.24 10.03 11.34
N VAL A 91 -0.19 9.44 11.92
CA VAL A 91 0.09 8.01 11.84
C VAL A 91 0.03 7.31 13.20
N PRO A 92 -0.45 6.06 13.25
CA PRO A 92 -1.07 5.32 12.14
C PRO A 92 -2.41 5.91 11.68
N GLY A 93 -2.73 5.83 10.39
CA GLY A 93 -3.98 6.38 9.87
C GLY A 93 -4.11 6.38 8.34
N PRO A 94 -5.26 6.85 7.83
CA PRO A 94 -5.65 6.70 6.43
C PRO A 94 -5.07 7.81 5.54
N TYR A 95 -3.75 8.00 5.62
CA TYR A 95 -3.00 9.01 4.90
C TYR A 95 -1.89 8.39 4.04
N VAL A 96 -1.59 9.06 2.94
CA VAL A 96 -0.38 8.80 2.14
C VAL A 96 0.42 10.10 2.10
N PHE A 97 1.66 10.06 2.56
CA PHE A 97 2.57 11.20 2.54
C PHE A 97 3.55 11.05 1.38
N ILE A 98 3.54 12.00 0.45
CA ILE A 98 4.49 11.99 -0.66
C ILE A 98 5.81 12.62 -0.19
N LEU A 99 6.89 11.87 -0.34
CA LEU A 99 8.25 12.25 0.06
C LEU A 99 9.25 11.94 -1.07
N PRO A 100 10.40 12.63 -1.12
CA PRO A 100 11.50 12.26 -2.02
C PRO A 100 11.98 10.84 -1.69
N ALA A 101 12.09 9.98 -2.71
CA ALA A 101 12.59 8.62 -2.53
C ALA A 101 14.10 8.62 -2.34
N LEU A 102 14.63 7.61 -1.65
CA LEU A 102 16.07 7.35 -1.63
C LEU A 102 16.53 6.72 -2.95
N ASP A 103 17.80 6.90 -3.29
CA ASP A 103 18.47 6.29 -4.44
C ASP A 103 18.27 4.76 -4.53
N SER A 104 18.18 4.08 -3.39
CA SER A 104 17.93 2.63 -3.33
C SER A 104 16.57 2.26 -3.93
N VAL A 105 15.55 3.07 -3.66
CA VAL A 105 14.21 2.90 -4.21
C VAL A 105 14.20 3.28 -5.68
N GLU A 106 14.81 4.40 -6.07
CA GLU A 106 14.95 4.81 -7.47
C GLU A 106 15.53 3.71 -8.36
N LYS A 107 16.62 3.07 -7.91
CA LYS A 107 17.23 1.91 -8.58
C LYS A 107 16.29 0.71 -8.67
N THR A 108 15.52 0.46 -7.62
CA THR A 108 14.56 -0.63 -7.55
C THR A 108 13.45 -0.46 -8.60
N ILE A 109 12.96 0.77 -8.76
CA ILE A 109 11.89 1.08 -9.73
C ILE A 109 12.41 1.51 -11.10
N ASN A 110 13.73 1.63 -11.29
CA ASN A 110 14.39 2.07 -12.52
C ASN A 110 13.90 3.44 -13.01
N GLN A 111 13.78 4.40 -12.10
CA GLN A 111 13.35 5.76 -12.37
C GLN A 111 14.15 6.72 -11.46
N LYS A 112 14.50 7.91 -11.95
CA LYS A 112 15.28 8.90 -11.20
C LYS A 112 14.41 10.06 -10.72
N ARG A 113 14.83 10.69 -9.61
CA ARG A 113 14.13 11.82 -8.96
C ARG A 113 12.68 11.50 -8.68
N VAL A 114 12.45 10.34 -8.07
CA VAL A 114 11.09 9.84 -7.84
C VAL A 114 10.60 10.27 -6.48
N GLU A 115 9.34 10.70 -6.44
CA GLU A 115 8.60 10.83 -5.19
C GLU A 115 7.85 9.52 -4.90
N VAL A 116 7.80 9.12 -3.63
CA VAL A 116 7.06 7.95 -3.18
C VAL A 116 6.01 8.32 -2.15
N GLY A 117 4.87 7.64 -2.22
CA GLY A 117 3.87 7.69 -1.17
C GLY A 117 4.31 6.83 0.00
N ILE A 118 4.18 7.32 1.22
CA ILE A 118 4.45 6.60 2.45
C ILE A 118 3.17 6.49 3.24
N ARG A 119 2.82 5.27 3.65
CA ARG A 119 1.63 4.98 4.43
C ARG A 119 1.96 4.09 5.62
N ILE A 120 1.39 4.43 6.77
CA ILE A 120 1.38 3.62 7.99
C ILE A 120 -0.11 3.44 8.34
N PRO A 121 -0.79 2.41 7.82
CA PRO A 121 -2.22 2.18 8.03
C PRO A 121 -2.52 1.94 9.51
N SER A 122 -3.73 2.28 10.00
CA SER A 122 -4.14 1.95 11.37
C SER A 122 -4.44 0.46 11.61
N THR A 123 -4.76 -0.30 10.56
CA THR A 123 -4.92 -1.76 10.55
C THR A 123 -3.62 -2.50 10.90
N ASN A 124 -3.70 -3.53 11.73
CA ASN A 124 -2.55 -4.29 12.21
C ASN A 124 -1.94 -5.22 11.14
N ILE A 125 -2.76 -5.92 10.36
CA ILE A 125 -2.32 -6.90 9.34
C ILE A 125 -1.17 -6.36 8.46
N PRO A 126 -1.31 -5.25 7.72
CA PRO A 126 -0.25 -4.76 6.84
C PRO A 126 1.02 -4.36 7.61
N ARG A 127 0.90 -3.83 8.83
CA ARG A 127 2.05 -3.49 9.66
C ARG A 127 2.80 -4.74 10.13
N LYS A 128 2.07 -5.76 10.61
CA LYS A 128 2.68 -7.03 11.05
C LYS A 128 3.37 -7.76 9.90
N ILE A 129 2.82 -7.71 8.67
CA ILE A 129 3.48 -8.25 7.48
C ILE A 129 4.83 -7.54 7.25
N VAL A 130 4.84 -6.22 7.32
CA VAL A 130 6.04 -5.41 7.12
C VAL A 130 7.07 -5.64 8.23
N ASP A 131 6.64 -5.78 9.48
CA ASP A 131 7.51 -6.12 10.61
C ASP A 131 8.16 -7.49 10.44
N GLU A 132 7.38 -8.52 10.07
CA GLU A 132 7.88 -9.88 9.83
C GLU A 132 8.84 -9.91 8.62
N LEU A 133 8.54 -9.16 7.56
CA LEU A 133 9.42 -9.04 6.39
C LEU A 133 10.69 -8.21 6.70
N GLY A 134 10.66 -7.39 7.75
CA GLY A 134 11.74 -6.51 8.17
C GLY A 134 12.02 -5.33 7.23
N ARG A 135 11.09 -5.00 6.32
CA ARG A 135 11.22 -3.88 5.38
C ARG A 135 9.87 -3.44 4.80
N PRO A 136 9.72 -2.17 4.38
CA PRO A 136 8.55 -1.71 3.66
C PRO A 136 8.25 -2.50 2.39
N ILE A 137 6.96 -2.57 2.05
CA ILE A 137 6.44 -3.22 0.83
C ILE A 137 5.83 -2.18 -0.10
N PHE A 138 5.92 -2.40 -1.41
CA PHE A 138 5.11 -1.62 -2.35
C PHE A 138 3.65 -2.02 -2.21
N SER A 139 2.74 -1.06 -2.37
CA SER A 139 1.30 -1.29 -2.30
C SER A 139 0.53 -0.39 -3.24
N VAL A 140 -0.57 -0.92 -3.78
CA VAL A 140 -1.61 -0.19 -4.49
C VAL A 140 -2.97 -0.53 -3.91
N SER A 141 -3.94 0.37 -4.04
CA SER A 141 -5.34 0.05 -3.75
C SER A 141 -5.87 -0.96 -4.77
N ALA A 142 -6.50 -2.02 -4.28
CA ALA A 142 -7.19 -2.99 -5.11
C ALA A 142 -8.43 -2.34 -5.73
N SER A 143 -8.63 -2.56 -7.02
CA SER A 143 -9.77 -2.02 -7.77
C SER A 143 -10.33 -3.08 -8.71
N ARG A 144 -11.65 -3.05 -8.93
CA ARG A 144 -12.36 -3.92 -9.87
C ARG A 144 -11.76 -3.92 -11.28
N LYS A 145 -11.11 -2.82 -11.68
CA LYS A 145 -10.35 -2.71 -12.95
C LYS A 145 -9.22 -3.72 -13.10
N MET A 146 -8.69 -4.22 -11.97
CA MET A 146 -7.63 -5.23 -11.95
C MET A 146 -8.16 -6.63 -12.26
N ALA A 147 -9.42 -6.91 -11.94
CA ALA A 147 -10.13 -8.13 -12.31
C ALA A 147 -10.78 -8.01 -13.70
N ASP A 148 -11.42 -6.88 -14.00
CA ASP A 148 -12.06 -6.60 -15.28
C ASP A 148 -11.47 -5.35 -15.96
N LYS A 149 -10.68 -5.60 -17.01
CA LYS A 149 -9.98 -4.56 -17.78
C LYS A 149 -10.89 -3.74 -18.70
N SER A 150 -12.18 -4.08 -18.82
CA SER A 150 -13.16 -3.36 -19.65
C SER A 150 -13.81 -2.16 -18.95
N LEU A 151 -13.67 -2.04 -17.63
CA LEU A 151 -14.24 -0.96 -16.83
C LEU A 151 -13.62 0.41 -17.15
N TRP A 152 -14.47 1.46 -17.20
CA TRP A 152 -14.09 2.83 -17.58
C TRP A 152 -13.19 3.53 -16.55
N ASP A 153 -12.43 4.52 -17.05
CA ASP A 153 -11.29 5.10 -16.38
C ASP A 153 -11.55 6.43 -15.66
N ASP A 154 -11.90 6.37 -14.37
CA ASP A 154 -11.47 7.42 -13.42
C ASP A 154 -10.43 6.83 -12.45
N ALA A 155 -9.26 7.48 -12.38
CA ALA A 155 -8.11 7.03 -11.60
C ALA A 155 -8.41 6.90 -10.09
N TYR A 156 -9.46 7.57 -9.60
CA TYR A 156 -9.81 7.63 -8.18
C TYR A 156 -11.28 7.28 -7.87
N ALA A 157 -11.95 6.57 -8.77
CA ALA A 157 -13.31 6.07 -8.57
C ALA A 157 -13.44 5.12 -7.36
N GLU A 158 -13.91 5.65 -6.23
CA GLU A 158 -14.18 4.89 -4.99
C GLU A 158 -15.25 3.80 -5.21
N GLU A 159 -16.17 3.99 -6.16
CA GLU A 159 -17.16 2.99 -6.55
C GLU A 159 -16.55 1.70 -7.10
N ASN A 160 -15.33 1.78 -7.65
CA ASN A 160 -14.58 0.65 -8.19
C ASN A 160 -13.75 -0.08 -7.13
N LEU A 161 -13.78 0.34 -5.87
CA LEU A 161 -13.15 -0.39 -4.77
C LEU A 161 -13.99 -1.61 -4.37
N PHE A 162 -13.33 -2.61 -3.81
CA PHE A 162 -13.97 -3.81 -3.28
C PHE A 162 -14.48 -3.57 -1.86
N VAL A 163 -15.60 -4.21 -1.51
CA VAL A 163 -16.11 -4.22 -0.14
C VAL A 163 -15.52 -5.40 0.60
N SER A 164 -15.60 -6.60 0.02
CA SER A 164 -15.26 -7.87 0.64
C SER A 164 -14.03 -8.53 0.01
N GLY A 165 -13.30 -9.33 0.78
CA GLY A 165 -12.08 -9.99 0.31
C GLY A 165 -12.33 -11.01 -0.80
N TRP A 166 -13.46 -11.72 -0.78
CA TRP A 166 -13.81 -12.70 -1.81
C TRP A 166 -13.96 -12.09 -3.21
N GLU A 167 -14.29 -10.80 -3.32
CA GLU A 167 -14.37 -10.12 -4.62
C GLU A 167 -12.99 -9.98 -5.29
N LEU A 168 -11.89 -10.14 -4.54
CA LEU A 168 -10.53 -10.02 -5.07
C LEU A 168 -10.01 -11.33 -5.70
N GLU A 169 -10.72 -12.46 -5.55
CA GLU A 169 -10.26 -13.75 -6.07
C GLU A 169 -10.12 -13.78 -7.59
N ASP A 170 -10.88 -12.94 -8.29
CA ASP A 170 -10.82 -12.79 -9.75
C ASP A 170 -9.64 -11.92 -10.22
N ILE A 171 -8.89 -11.29 -9.31
CA ILE A 171 -7.69 -10.53 -9.69
C ILE A 171 -6.55 -11.51 -9.97
N PRO A 172 -5.99 -11.51 -11.19
CA PRO A 172 -4.91 -12.44 -11.54
C PRO A 172 -3.64 -12.13 -10.73
N GLU A 173 -2.79 -13.16 -10.59
CA GLU A 173 -1.46 -13.08 -9.94
C GLU A 173 -1.45 -12.85 -8.42
N ILE A 174 -2.62 -12.69 -7.77
CA ILE A 174 -2.73 -12.71 -6.31
C ILE A 174 -2.56 -14.16 -5.81
N GLU A 175 -1.59 -14.36 -4.92
CA GLU A 175 -1.32 -15.68 -4.34
C GLU A 175 -2.34 -16.01 -3.23
N PHE A 176 -2.60 -15.05 -2.36
CA PHE A 176 -3.72 -15.13 -1.42
C PHE A 176 -4.17 -13.75 -0.92
N ILE A 177 -5.37 -13.77 -0.35
CA ILE A 177 -6.03 -12.63 0.29
C ILE A 177 -6.07 -12.94 1.78
N ILE A 178 -5.51 -12.06 2.61
CA ILE A 178 -5.74 -12.09 4.06
C ILE A 178 -7.03 -11.33 4.31
N ASP A 179 -8.02 -11.94 4.94
CA ASP A 179 -9.36 -11.37 5.11
C ASP A 179 -9.79 -11.41 6.58
N THR A 180 -10.48 -10.35 7.02
CA THR A 180 -11.09 -10.30 8.35
C THR A 180 -12.54 -10.78 8.36
N GLY A 181 -13.14 -10.97 7.18
CA GLY A 181 -14.57 -11.21 7.01
C GLY A 181 -15.42 -9.94 7.13
N GLU A 182 -14.79 -8.79 7.38
CA GLU A 182 -15.47 -7.51 7.50
C GLU A 182 -15.47 -6.73 6.18
N GLU A 183 -16.55 -5.99 5.96
CA GLU A 183 -16.67 -5.07 4.84
C GLU A 183 -15.78 -3.84 5.05
N LEU A 184 -15.01 -3.46 4.02
CA LEU A 184 -14.17 -2.26 4.08
C LEU A 184 -14.91 -1.00 3.61
N PRO A 185 -14.52 0.20 4.07
CA PRO A 185 -15.23 1.46 3.80
C PRO A 185 -15.36 1.87 2.33
N LYS A 186 -14.61 1.25 1.40
CA LYS A 186 -14.46 1.68 0.00
C LYS A 186 -14.10 3.16 -0.15
N ARG A 187 -13.17 3.65 0.68
CA ARG A 187 -12.68 5.02 0.58
C ARG A 187 -11.19 5.06 0.30
N LEU A 188 -10.76 6.05 -0.46
CA LEU A 188 -9.35 6.33 -0.68
C LEU A 188 -8.80 7.16 0.48
N THR A 189 -7.49 7.04 0.67
CA THR A 189 -6.76 7.85 1.64
C THR A 189 -6.62 9.29 1.19
N THR A 190 -6.45 10.17 2.18
CA THR A 190 -5.99 11.54 1.94
C THR A 190 -4.52 11.52 1.56
N VAL A 191 -4.18 12.19 0.45
CA VAL A 191 -2.82 12.24 -0.09
C VAL A 191 -2.25 13.63 0.13
N ILE A 192 -1.13 13.70 0.82
CA ILE A 192 -0.49 14.94 1.25
C ILE A 192 0.92 14.96 0.68
N ASN A 193 1.23 15.97 -0.13
CA ASN A 193 2.58 16.18 -0.62
C ASN A 193 3.41 16.96 0.41
N LEU A 194 4.52 16.35 0.82
CA LEU A 194 5.52 16.89 1.74
C LEU A 194 6.92 16.99 1.12
N ALA A 195 7.05 16.74 -0.18
CA ALA A 195 8.33 16.79 -0.90
C ALA A 195 8.80 18.22 -1.19
N GLY A 196 7.86 19.16 -1.28
CA GLY A 196 8.14 20.58 -1.47
C GLY A 196 8.31 21.38 -0.17
N GLU A 197 8.43 22.70 -0.32
CA GLU A 197 8.50 23.64 0.81
C GLU A 197 7.14 23.89 1.49
N GLU A 198 6.03 23.53 0.86
CA GLU A 198 4.68 23.68 1.40
C GLU A 198 4.02 22.32 1.59
N ILE A 199 3.09 22.25 2.54
CA ILE A 199 2.25 21.06 2.73
C ILE A 199 1.05 21.22 1.83
N GLU A 200 0.87 20.30 0.89
CA GLU A 200 -0.21 20.38 -0.11
C GLU A 200 -1.11 19.14 -0.05
N ILE A 201 -2.42 19.33 0.00
CA ILE A 201 -3.38 18.22 -0.13
C ILE A 201 -3.58 17.93 -1.62
N LYS A 202 -2.99 16.84 -2.11
CA LYS A 202 -3.15 16.40 -3.51
C LYS A 202 -4.48 15.72 -3.77
N ARG A 203 -5.04 15.06 -2.76
CA ARG A 203 -6.35 14.43 -2.81
C ARG A 203 -6.94 14.36 -1.41
N GLN A 204 -8.15 14.87 -1.23
CA GLN A 204 -8.92 14.65 -0.01
C GLN A 204 -9.55 13.25 -0.05
N GLY A 205 -9.30 12.44 0.98
CA GLY A 205 -9.90 11.13 1.18
C GLY A 205 -10.58 11.04 2.54
N ILE A 206 -10.61 9.84 3.13
CA ILE A 206 -11.24 9.61 4.44
C ILE A 206 -10.50 10.28 5.62
N GLY A 207 -9.20 10.57 5.50
CA GLY A 207 -8.44 11.25 6.53
C GLY A 207 -8.75 12.75 6.58
N ALA A 208 -9.33 13.24 7.67
CA ALA A 208 -9.56 14.66 7.88
C ALA A 208 -8.27 15.37 8.34
N LEU A 209 -8.00 16.59 7.85
CA LEU A 209 -6.84 17.41 8.22
C LEU A 209 -7.24 18.60 9.07
#